data_AF-A0AAU0R9I1-F1
#
_entry.id   AF-A0AAU0R9I1-F1
#
_cell.length_a   1.000
_cell.length_b   1.000
_cell.length_c   1.000
_cell.angle_alpha   90.00
_cell.angle_beta   90.00
_cell.angle_gamma   90.00
#
_symmetry.space_group_name_H-M   'P 1'
#
loop_
_entity.id
_entity.type
_entity.pdbx_description
1 polymer ?
#
loop_
_entity_poly.entity_id
_entity_poly.type
_entity_poly.pdbx_seq_one_letter_code
_entity_poly.pdbx_strand_id
1 'polypeptide(L)'
;MDLNLLTIARRANLYVKIHNAFESAKMKLDHIERITDKIYNSTDFSEEEKLQTRENAIIGTISITEHVLNEVLFQVIISHPKKLGNKKFDIDDLLEEGSILELFYKKGTQKILDLAYGRFDKFILNVKDILELNGEIPNDMIDEINEIKCTRDCLIHSAGKATELYISKAGFKARCNMVNHTLKIDIAYYKRCMTCLRDFLDKINFNIPVSIKESKKASIFKQMWESTCLNRRIKFEKAWEIIDSSLVRPIDIDNTYGFSSSELEVYNLFRQMYNGSYKVDFTLYFGKWKPQTNEYQIAISWLENQFFF
;
A
#
# COMPACT_ATOMS: atom_id res chain seq x y z
N MET A 1 11.31 -16.73 15.54
CA MET A 1 11.95 -15.82 14.57
C MET A 1 11.04 -14.63 14.40
N ASP A 2 11.51 -13.40 14.63
CA ASP A 2 10.69 -12.21 14.39
C ASP A 2 10.70 -11.86 12.90
N LEU A 3 9.74 -12.41 12.16
CA LEU A 3 9.59 -12.21 10.71
C LEU A 3 9.45 -10.72 10.31
N ASN A 4 9.20 -9.83 11.28
CA ASN A 4 9.15 -8.40 11.05
C ASN A 4 10.49 -7.81 10.55
N LEU A 5 11.64 -8.42 10.88
CA LEU A 5 12.94 -7.90 10.46
C LEU A 5 13.27 -8.23 9.01
N LEU A 6 12.70 -9.31 8.45
CA LEU A 6 12.87 -9.68 7.04
C LEU A 6 12.28 -8.63 6.08
N THR A 7 11.32 -7.82 6.54
CA THR A 7 10.67 -6.80 5.71
C THR A 7 10.87 -5.38 6.25
N ILE A 8 11.75 -5.19 7.24
CA ILE A 8 11.93 -3.89 7.92
C ILE A 8 12.40 -2.80 6.95
N ALA A 9 13.30 -3.09 6.01
CA ALA A 9 13.82 -2.08 5.09
C ALA A 9 12.74 -1.57 4.11
N ARG A 10 11.73 -2.40 3.79
CA ARG A 10 10.56 -1.98 2.98
C ARG A 10 9.84 -0.79 3.59
N ARG A 11 9.82 -0.72 4.93
CA ARG A 11 9.11 0.32 5.68
C ARG A 11 9.73 1.70 5.46
N ALA A 12 11.02 1.78 5.12
CA ALA A 12 11.75 3.05 4.96
C ALA A 12 11.13 3.96 3.87
N ASN A 13 10.51 3.37 2.85
CA ASN A 13 9.85 4.06 1.76
C ASN A 13 8.34 3.74 1.68
N LEU A 14 7.76 3.10 2.71
CA LEU A 14 6.38 2.63 2.66
C LEU A 14 5.40 3.78 2.45
N TYR A 15 5.48 4.82 3.27
CA TYR A 15 4.58 5.97 3.12
C TYR A 15 4.79 6.73 1.82
N VAL A 16 6.03 6.80 1.32
CA VAL A 16 6.30 7.41 0.00
C VAL A 16 5.57 6.66 -1.10
N LYS A 17 5.60 5.31 -1.09
CA LYS A 17 4.85 4.49 -2.05
C LYS A 17 3.34 4.69 -1.93
N ILE A 18 2.81 4.67 -0.70
CA ILE A 18 1.39 4.91 -0.42
C ILE A 18 0.96 6.29 -0.91
N HIS A 19 1.70 7.34 -0.54
CA HIS A 19 1.42 8.71 -0.93
C HIS A 19 1.44 8.87 -2.45
N ASN A 20 2.46 8.34 -3.12
CA ASN A 20 2.54 8.37 -4.58
C ASN A 20 1.38 7.62 -5.25
N ALA A 21 0.89 6.54 -4.65
CA ALA A 21 -0.28 5.81 -5.15
C ALA A 21 -1.55 6.68 -5.08
N PHE A 22 -1.78 7.37 -3.96
CA PHE A 22 -2.89 8.33 -3.82
C PHE A 22 -2.78 9.51 -4.79
N GLU A 23 -1.60 10.14 -4.89
CA GLU A 23 -1.39 11.25 -5.81
C GLU A 23 -1.55 10.82 -7.28
N SER A 24 -1.04 9.64 -7.64
CA SER A 24 -1.26 9.06 -8.97
C SER A 24 -2.75 8.84 -9.26
N ALA A 25 -3.50 8.32 -8.29
CA ALA A 25 -4.94 8.13 -8.43
C ALA A 25 -5.66 9.47 -8.63
N LYS A 26 -5.38 10.49 -7.81
CA LYS A 26 -5.96 11.84 -7.93
C LYS A 26 -5.70 12.47 -9.29
N MET A 27 -4.44 12.43 -9.76
CA MET A 27 -4.09 12.94 -11.09
C MET A 27 -4.89 12.26 -12.21
N LYS A 28 -5.09 10.93 -12.10
CA LYS A 28 -5.91 10.18 -13.08
C LYS A 28 -7.39 10.57 -12.99
N LEU A 29 -7.93 10.76 -11.79
CA LEU A 29 -9.31 11.23 -11.60
C LEU A 29 -9.53 12.63 -12.19
N ASP A 30 -8.60 13.55 -11.96
CA ASP A 30 -8.64 14.92 -12.50
C ASP A 30 -8.51 14.92 -14.03
N HIS A 31 -7.75 13.98 -14.59
CA HIS A 31 -7.67 13.80 -16.03
C HIS A 31 -8.99 13.31 -16.62
N ILE A 32 -9.61 12.29 -16.02
CA ILE A 32 -10.93 11.78 -16.44
C ILE A 32 -11.99 12.87 -16.37
N GLU A 33 -12.02 13.65 -15.29
CA GLU A 33 -12.98 14.75 -15.14
C GLU A 33 -12.80 15.82 -16.22
N ARG A 34 -11.57 16.28 -16.46
CA ARG A 34 -11.30 17.28 -17.50
C ARG A 34 -11.72 16.81 -18.89
N ILE A 35 -11.46 15.55 -19.23
CA ILE A 35 -11.88 14.98 -20.52
C ILE A 35 -13.41 14.92 -20.60
N THR A 36 -14.05 14.42 -19.55
CA THR A 36 -15.51 14.26 -19.52
C THR A 36 -16.21 15.62 -19.63
N ASP A 37 -15.71 16.64 -18.93
CA ASP A 37 -16.24 18.00 -18.99
C ASP A 37 -16.02 18.64 -20.35
N LYS A 38 -14.86 18.42 -20.97
CA LYS A 38 -14.58 18.93 -22.32
C LYS A 38 -15.55 18.34 -23.35
N ILE A 39 -15.80 17.03 -23.28
CA ILE A 39 -16.73 16.34 -24.20
C ILE A 39 -18.17 16.78 -23.93
N TYR A 40 -18.59 16.87 -22.67
CA TYR A 40 -19.94 17.26 -22.30
C TYR A 40 -20.32 18.66 -22.83
N ASN A 41 -19.39 19.62 -22.70
CA ASN A 41 -19.60 21.01 -23.10
C ASN A 41 -19.35 21.28 -24.60
N SER A 42 -18.82 20.31 -25.35
CA SER A 42 -18.60 20.47 -26.78
C SER A 42 -19.88 20.24 -27.57
N THR A 43 -20.05 21.03 -28.63
CA THR A 43 -21.10 20.89 -29.64
C THR A 43 -20.80 19.82 -30.69
N ASP A 44 -19.57 19.30 -30.71
CA ASP A 44 -19.08 18.35 -31.73
C ASP A 44 -19.51 16.91 -31.43
N PHE A 45 -20.00 16.64 -30.22
CA PHE A 45 -20.42 15.31 -29.78
C PHE A 45 -21.93 15.23 -29.63
N SER A 46 -22.50 14.12 -30.08
CA SER A 46 -23.89 13.75 -29.86
C SER A 46 -24.18 13.46 -28.38
N GLU A 47 -25.45 13.49 -27.99
CA GLU A 47 -25.85 13.15 -26.62
C GLU A 47 -25.53 11.69 -26.24
N GLU A 48 -25.51 10.78 -27.22
CA GLU A 48 -25.10 9.39 -27.04
C GLU A 48 -23.61 9.26 -26.76
N GLU A 49 -22.75 9.94 -27.52
CA GLU A 49 -21.29 9.96 -27.27
C GLU A 49 -20.96 10.59 -25.92
N LYS A 50 -21.68 11.66 -25.53
CA LYS A 50 -21.55 12.27 -24.21
C LYS A 50 -21.98 11.30 -23.10
N LEU A 51 -23.05 10.53 -23.30
CA LEU A 51 -23.50 9.51 -22.35
C LEU A 51 -22.45 8.41 -22.20
N GLN A 52 -22.00 7.83 -23.31
CA GLN A 52 -20.98 6.78 -23.32
C GLN A 52 -19.69 7.24 -22.64
N THR A 53 -19.28 8.50 -22.85
CA THR A 53 -18.13 9.08 -22.17
C THR A 53 -18.31 9.09 -20.65
N ARG A 54 -19.48 9.48 -20.15
CA ARG A 54 -19.76 9.46 -18.70
C ARG A 54 -19.79 8.05 -18.13
N GLU A 55 -20.35 7.09 -18.85
CA GLU A 55 -20.36 5.68 -18.44
C GLU A 55 -18.94 5.12 -18.32
N ASN A 56 -18.11 5.35 -19.33
CA ASN A 56 -16.69 4.98 -19.32
C ASN A 56 -15.92 5.69 -18.21
N ALA A 57 -16.24 6.96 -17.94
CA ALA A 57 -15.63 7.71 -16.85
C ALA A 57 -15.96 7.10 -15.48
N ILE A 58 -17.21 6.69 -15.23
CA ILE A 58 -17.59 6.00 -13.98
C ILE A 58 -16.84 4.67 -13.84
N ILE A 59 -16.78 3.87 -14.90
CA ILE A 59 -16.03 2.61 -14.93
C ILE A 59 -14.56 2.86 -14.57
N GLY A 60 -13.93 3.85 -15.19
CA GLY A 60 -12.54 4.23 -14.96
C GLY A 60 -12.28 4.72 -13.54
N THR A 61 -13.11 5.62 -13.02
CA THR A 61 -12.96 6.20 -11.67
C THR A 61 -13.09 5.14 -10.57
N ILE A 62 -14.05 4.21 -10.69
CA ILE A 62 -14.16 3.08 -9.75
C ILE A 62 -12.92 2.18 -9.85
N SER A 63 -12.46 1.86 -11.06
CA SER A 63 -11.29 1.01 -11.26
C SER A 63 -10.02 1.63 -10.66
N ILE A 64 -9.84 2.95 -10.80
CA ILE A 64 -8.73 3.69 -10.16
C ILE A 64 -8.82 3.61 -8.64
N THR A 65 -10.02 3.80 -8.09
CA THR A 65 -10.27 3.73 -6.64
C THR A 65 -9.97 2.34 -6.08
N GLU A 66 -10.47 1.27 -6.71
CA GLU A 66 -10.18 -0.11 -6.30
C GLU A 66 -8.67 -0.41 -6.40
N HIS A 67 -8.02 0.03 -7.48
CA HIS A 67 -6.60 -0.17 -7.69
C HIS A 67 -5.73 0.48 -6.61
N VAL A 68 -5.98 1.76 -6.27
CA VAL A 68 -5.18 2.44 -5.23
C VAL A 68 -5.38 1.81 -3.85
N LEU A 69 -6.59 1.39 -3.50
CA LEU A 69 -6.85 0.69 -2.23
C LEU A 69 -6.10 -0.64 -2.19
N ASN A 70 -6.16 -1.43 -3.26
CA ASN A 70 -5.47 -2.71 -3.37
C ASN A 70 -3.95 -2.54 -3.27
N GLU A 71 -3.39 -1.55 -3.97
CA GLU A 71 -1.97 -1.23 -3.93
C GLU A 71 -1.53 -0.83 -2.51
N VAL A 72 -2.27 0.08 -1.86
CA VAL A 72 -1.95 0.53 -0.50
C VAL A 72 -2.00 -0.63 0.50
N LEU A 73 -3.04 -1.46 0.43
CA LEU A 73 -3.14 -2.65 1.27
C LEU A 73 -1.99 -3.61 1.03
N PHE A 74 -1.66 -3.88 -0.23
CA PHE A 74 -0.56 -4.75 -0.60
C PHE A 74 0.75 -4.26 0.00
N GLN A 75 1.08 -2.98 -0.17
CA GLN A 75 2.30 -2.38 0.36
C GLN A 75 2.39 -2.51 1.89
N VAL A 76 1.29 -2.31 2.62
CA VAL A 76 1.27 -2.49 4.08
C VAL A 76 1.43 -3.95 4.48
N ILE A 77 0.70 -4.87 3.85
CA ILE A 77 0.71 -6.30 4.18
C ILE A 77 2.13 -6.88 4.02
N ILE A 78 2.79 -6.62 2.89
CA ILE A 78 4.13 -7.15 2.63
C ILE A 78 5.22 -6.43 3.45
N SER A 79 4.96 -5.22 3.93
CA SER A 79 5.88 -4.51 4.85
C SER A 79 5.71 -4.94 6.30
N HIS A 80 4.53 -5.46 6.66
CA HIS A 80 4.17 -5.95 7.98
C HIS A 80 3.56 -7.35 7.89
N PRO A 81 4.36 -8.43 7.71
CA PRO A 81 3.86 -9.78 7.49
C PRO A 81 2.86 -10.29 8.53
N LYS A 82 2.90 -9.77 9.77
CA LYS A 82 1.90 -10.04 10.81
C LYS A 82 0.46 -9.69 10.37
N LYS A 83 0.30 -8.76 9.42
CA LYS A 83 -0.97 -8.37 8.80
C LYS A 83 -1.53 -9.41 7.84
N LEU A 84 -0.77 -10.44 7.44
CA LEU A 84 -1.32 -11.60 6.72
C LEU A 84 -2.26 -12.42 7.62
N GLY A 85 -2.14 -12.29 8.94
CA GLY A 85 -2.92 -13.01 9.95
C GLY A 85 -2.18 -14.24 10.48
N ASN A 86 -2.82 -15.00 11.37
CA ASN A 86 -2.24 -16.18 12.02
C ASN A 86 -2.20 -17.44 11.14
N LYS A 87 -2.31 -17.30 9.81
CA LYS A 87 -2.25 -18.45 8.90
C LYS A 87 -0.84 -19.04 8.98
N LYS A 88 -0.73 -20.30 9.41
CA LYS A 88 0.52 -21.05 9.31
C LYS A 88 0.84 -21.20 7.83
N PHE A 89 2.07 -20.88 7.45
CA PHE A 89 2.57 -21.16 6.11
C PHE A 89 2.83 -22.66 6.01
N ASP A 90 2.39 -23.28 4.92
CA ASP A 90 2.74 -24.66 4.64
C ASP A 90 4.23 -24.75 4.27
N ILE A 91 4.89 -25.87 4.61
CA ILE A 91 6.26 -26.12 4.18
C ILE A 91 6.29 -26.28 2.65
N ASP A 92 5.26 -26.89 2.07
CA ASP A 92 5.16 -27.08 0.62
C ASP A 92 5.08 -25.73 -0.09
N ASP A 93 4.30 -24.78 0.45
CA ASP A 93 4.26 -23.39 -0.05
C ASP A 93 5.65 -22.73 -0.05
N LEU A 94 6.49 -23.00 0.96
CA LEU A 94 7.83 -22.42 1.05
C LEU A 94 8.80 -23.08 0.06
N LEU A 95 8.66 -24.38 -0.18
CA LEU A 95 9.47 -25.12 -1.15
C LEU A 95 9.15 -24.69 -2.59
N GLU A 96 7.89 -24.39 -2.89
CA GLU A 96 7.46 -23.88 -4.19
C GLU A 96 8.05 -22.49 -4.50
N GLU A 97 8.01 -21.57 -3.54
CA GLU A 97 8.38 -20.16 -3.75
C GLU A 97 9.87 -19.88 -3.59
N GLY A 98 10.68 -20.83 -3.12
CA GLY A 98 12.14 -20.68 -2.98
C GLY A 98 12.61 -19.72 -1.88
N SER A 99 11.80 -18.75 -1.45
CA SER A 99 12.10 -17.85 -0.35
C SER A 99 10.87 -17.45 0.48
N ILE A 100 11.09 -17.15 1.76
CA ILE A 100 10.02 -16.69 2.66
C ILE A 100 9.47 -15.31 2.25
N LEU A 101 10.27 -14.50 1.54
CA LEU A 101 9.86 -13.20 1.05
C LEU A 101 8.92 -13.34 -0.15
N GLU A 102 9.26 -14.19 -1.12
CA GLU A 102 8.38 -14.55 -2.25
C GLU A 102 7.05 -15.11 -1.74
N LEU A 103 7.11 -15.95 -0.70
CA LEU A 103 5.91 -16.44 -0.04
C LEU A 103 5.05 -15.30 0.55
N PHE A 104 5.64 -14.27 1.16
CA PHE A 104 4.89 -13.09 1.62
C PHE A 104 4.24 -12.33 0.46
N TYR A 105 4.93 -12.18 -0.68
CA TYR A 105 4.33 -11.57 -1.86
C TYR A 105 3.17 -12.38 -2.40
N LYS A 106 3.33 -13.69 -2.62
CA LYS A 106 2.27 -14.59 -3.09
C LYS A 106 1.04 -14.53 -2.17
N LYS A 107 1.23 -14.69 -0.86
CA LYS A 107 0.13 -14.67 0.11
C LYS A 107 -0.47 -13.27 0.26
N GLY A 108 0.33 -12.22 0.12
CA GLY A 108 -0.14 -10.83 0.05
C GLY A 108 -1.07 -10.62 -1.14
N THR A 109 -0.63 -11.00 -2.34
CA THR A 109 -1.41 -10.94 -3.58
C THR A 109 -2.70 -11.74 -3.47
N GLN A 110 -2.64 -12.99 -2.99
CA GLN A 110 -3.82 -13.83 -2.78
C GLN A 110 -4.82 -13.16 -1.84
N LYS A 111 -4.34 -12.60 -0.72
CA LYS A 111 -5.20 -11.90 0.23
C LYS A 111 -5.88 -10.68 -0.39
N ILE A 112 -5.18 -9.90 -1.20
CA ILE A 112 -5.78 -8.76 -1.90
C ILE A 112 -6.85 -9.22 -2.90
N LEU A 113 -6.58 -10.27 -3.67
CA LEU A 113 -7.56 -10.84 -4.59
C LEU A 113 -8.81 -11.32 -3.85
N ASP A 114 -8.65 -12.10 -2.79
CA ASP A 114 -9.75 -12.60 -1.96
C ASP A 114 -10.63 -11.45 -1.43
N LEU A 115 -9.99 -10.36 -0.99
CA LEU A 115 -10.67 -9.17 -0.50
C LEU A 115 -11.41 -8.42 -1.62
N ALA A 116 -10.80 -8.27 -2.79
CA ALA A 116 -11.37 -7.55 -3.93
C ALA A 116 -12.63 -8.23 -4.52
N TYR A 117 -12.70 -9.57 -4.49
CA TYR A 117 -13.88 -10.33 -4.91
C TYR A 117 -15.03 -10.32 -3.89
N GLY A 118 -14.77 -9.88 -2.66
CA GLY A 118 -15.76 -9.80 -1.59
C GLY A 118 -16.79 -8.68 -1.77
N ARG A 119 -17.72 -8.58 -0.81
CA ARG A 119 -18.62 -7.42 -0.71
C ARG A 119 -17.83 -6.17 -0.32
N PHE A 120 -18.23 -5.01 -0.85
CA PHE A 120 -17.51 -3.75 -0.66
C PHE A 120 -17.46 -3.30 0.82
N ASP A 121 -18.56 -3.46 1.55
CA ASP A 121 -18.62 -3.15 2.98
C ASP A 121 -17.58 -3.95 3.80
N LYS A 122 -17.48 -5.26 3.52
CA LYS A 122 -16.48 -6.14 4.13
C LYS A 122 -15.08 -5.77 3.69
N PHE A 123 -14.89 -5.41 2.42
CA PHE A 123 -13.61 -4.93 1.92
C PHE A 123 -13.14 -3.69 2.70
N ILE A 124 -14.01 -2.70 2.89
CA ILE A 124 -13.68 -1.49 3.66
C ILE A 124 -13.40 -1.77 5.13
N LEU A 125 -14.11 -2.72 5.74
CA LEU A 125 -13.79 -3.17 7.10
C LEU A 125 -12.36 -3.74 7.17
N ASN A 126 -11.98 -4.58 6.20
CA ASN A 126 -10.62 -5.10 6.12
C ASN A 126 -9.59 -4.00 5.84
N VAL A 127 -9.93 -2.98 5.03
CA VAL A 127 -9.07 -1.81 4.82
C VAL A 127 -8.81 -1.10 6.14
N LYS A 128 -9.86 -0.83 6.93
CA LYS A 128 -9.74 -0.21 8.26
C LYS A 128 -8.83 -1.03 9.18
N ASP A 129 -9.04 -2.34 9.25
CA ASP A 129 -8.30 -3.22 10.15
C ASP A 129 -6.83 -3.40 9.75
N ILE A 130 -6.57 -3.57 8.45
CA ILE A 130 -5.20 -3.79 7.94
C ILE A 130 -4.38 -2.51 8.07
N LEU A 131 -4.94 -1.36 7.69
CA LEU A 131 -4.28 -0.07 7.77
C LEU A 131 -4.31 0.58 9.16
N GLU A 132 -5.09 0.03 10.09
CA GLU A 132 -5.30 0.57 11.44
C GLU A 132 -5.78 2.03 11.42
N LEU A 133 -6.72 2.38 10.55
CA LEU A 133 -7.12 3.78 10.33
C LEU A 133 -7.54 4.47 11.64
N ASN A 134 -7.00 5.67 11.90
CA ASN A 134 -7.21 6.46 13.13
C ASN A 134 -8.59 7.15 13.23
N GLY A 135 -9.55 6.77 12.40
CA GLY A 135 -10.83 7.44 12.33
C GLY A 135 -11.89 6.66 11.57
N GLU A 136 -13.13 7.08 11.74
CA GLU A 136 -14.25 6.45 11.07
C GLU A 136 -14.44 6.97 9.64
N ILE A 137 -14.87 6.04 8.78
CA ILE A 137 -15.42 6.33 7.47
C ILE A 137 -16.93 6.25 7.64
N PRO A 138 -17.70 7.31 7.33
CA PRO A 138 -19.15 7.31 7.48
C PRO A 138 -19.80 6.19 6.68
N ASN A 139 -20.75 5.47 7.28
CA ASN A 139 -21.46 4.39 6.59
C ASN A 139 -22.19 4.89 5.34
N ASP A 140 -22.77 6.11 5.39
CA ASP A 140 -23.46 6.70 4.25
C ASP A 140 -22.56 6.87 3.01
N MET A 141 -21.28 7.22 3.23
CA MET A 141 -20.26 7.31 2.18
C MET A 141 -19.90 5.92 1.63
N ILE A 142 -19.79 4.90 2.50
CA ILE A 142 -19.52 3.52 2.08
C ILE A 142 -20.69 2.99 1.23
N ASP A 143 -21.93 3.25 1.67
CA ASP A 143 -23.14 2.83 0.97
C ASP A 143 -23.28 3.53 -0.39
N GLU A 144 -22.94 4.82 -0.47
CA GLU A 144 -22.92 5.55 -1.75
C GLU A 144 -21.86 4.98 -2.71
N ILE A 145 -20.64 4.71 -2.26
CA ILE A 145 -19.61 4.10 -3.12
C ILE A 145 -20.02 2.69 -3.56
N ASN A 146 -20.64 1.92 -2.67
CA ASN A 146 -21.15 0.60 -3.02
C ASN A 146 -22.23 0.69 -4.11
N GLU A 147 -23.11 1.68 -4.06
CA GLU A 147 -24.07 1.95 -5.13
C GLU A 147 -23.38 2.29 -6.46
N ILE A 148 -22.38 3.18 -6.44
CA ILE A 148 -21.62 3.56 -7.63
C ILE A 148 -20.91 2.34 -8.24
N LYS A 149 -20.32 1.49 -7.40
CA LYS A 149 -19.72 0.21 -7.82
C LYS A 149 -20.75 -0.73 -8.45
N CYS A 150 -21.93 -0.87 -7.86
CA CYS A 150 -23.00 -1.69 -8.43
C CYS A 150 -23.51 -1.10 -9.76
N THR A 151 -23.55 0.22 -9.90
CA THR A 151 -23.83 0.89 -11.17
C THR A 151 -22.77 0.55 -12.22
N ARG A 152 -21.47 0.61 -11.88
CA ARG A 152 -20.37 0.17 -12.76
C ARG A 152 -20.58 -1.25 -13.25
N ASP A 153 -20.94 -2.16 -12.36
CA ASP A 153 -21.18 -3.56 -12.72
C ASP A 153 -22.34 -3.69 -13.73
N CYS A 154 -23.41 -2.92 -13.57
CA CYS A 154 -24.52 -2.90 -14.54
C CYS A 154 -24.11 -2.31 -15.90
N LEU A 155 -23.26 -1.27 -15.92
CA LEU A 155 -22.74 -0.70 -17.17
C LEU A 155 -21.96 -1.75 -17.97
N ILE A 156 -21.10 -2.52 -17.30
CA ILE A 156 -20.27 -3.55 -17.94
C ILE A 156 -21.08 -4.79 -18.33
N HIS A 157 -21.95 -5.28 -17.44
CA HIS A 157 -22.54 -6.61 -17.57
C HIS A 157 -24.01 -6.61 -18.02
N SER A 158 -24.68 -5.47 -18.02
CA SER A 158 -26.13 -5.40 -18.25
C SER A 158 -26.55 -4.18 -19.07
N ALA A 159 -25.63 -3.61 -19.87
CA ALA A 159 -25.88 -2.42 -20.70
C ALA A 159 -26.55 -1.27 -19.91
N GLY A 160 -26.10 -1.06 -18.67
CA GLY A 160 -26.61 -0.03 -17.78
C GLY A 160 -28.00 -0.31 -17.20
N LYS A 161 -28.54 -1.52 -17.35
CA LYS A 161 -29.85 -1.90 -16.77
C LYS A 161 -29.69 -2.50 -15.38
N ALA A 162 -30.58 -2.11 -14.47
CA ALA A 162 -30.61 -2.64 -13.12
C ALA A 162 -30.98 -4.13 -13.11
N THR A 163 -30.24 -4.90 -12.33
CA THR A 163 -30.48 -6.33 -12.10
C THR A 163 -31.00 -6.56 -10.68
N GLU A 164 -31.52 -7.76 -10.39
CA GLU A 164 -31.83 -8.16 -9.01
C GLU A 164 -30.59 -8.04 -8.10
N LEU A 165 -29.41 -8.40 -8.63
CA LEU A 165 -28.15 -8.30 -7.93
C LEU A 165 -27.79 -6.84 -7.59
N TYR A 166 -28.03 -5.90 -8.52
CA TYR A 166 -27.86 -4.46 -8.25
C TYR A 166 -28.77 -4.00 -7.12
N ILE A 167 -30.08 -4.28 -7.22
CA ILE A 167 -31.07 -3.84 -6.22
C ILE A 167 -30.71 -4.41 -4.85
N SER A 168 -30.36 -5.70 -4.80
CA SER A 168 -29.96 -6.39 -3.57
C SER A 168 -28.67 -5.81 -2.96
N LYS A 169 -27.63 -5.55 -3.78
CA LYS A 169 -26.34 -5.05 -3.28
C LYS A 169 -26.36 -3.57 -2.94
N ALA A 170 -27.01 -2.73 -3.74
CA ALA A 170 -27.10 -1.29 -3.52
C ALA A 170 -28.05 -0.93 -2.38
N GLY A 171 -29.01 -1.81 -2.06
CA GLY A 171 -29.88 -1.68 -0.90
C GLY A 171 -30.69 -0.38 -0.93
N PHE A 172 -30.74 0.36 0.18
CA PHE A 172 -31.51 1.59 0.29
C PHE A 172 -30.95 2.75 -0.56
N LYS A 173 -29.71 2.65 -1.05
CA LYS A 173 -29.12 3.62 -1.99
C LYS A 173 -29.46 3.31 -3.45
N ALA A 174 -30.06 2.16 -3.74
CA ALA A 174 -30.44 1.80 -5.11
C ALA A 174 -31.26 2.90 -5.79
N ARG A 175 -30.88 3.27 -7.01
CA ARG A 175 -31.52 4.38 -7.76
C ARG A 175 -32.82 3.98 -8.44
N CYS A 176 -33.08 2.68 -8.54
CA CYS A 176 -34.36 2.12 -8.94
C CYS A 176 -34.59 0.79 -8.21
N ASN A 177 -35.86 0.40 -8.10
CA ASN A 177 -36.33 -0.86 -7.52
C ASN A 177 -36.92 -1.82 -8.58
N MET A 178 -36.77 -1.48 -9.86
CA MET A 178 -37.31 -2.25 -10.98
C MET A 178 -36.18 -2.88 -11.79
N VAL A 179 -36.23 -4.20 -11.94
CA VAL A 179 -35.32 -4.96 -12.80
C VAL A 179 -35.49 -4.52 -14.27
N ASN A 180 -34.40 -4.54 -15.03
CA ASN A 180 -34.29 -4.09 -16.41
C ASN A 180 -34.50 -2.58 -16.65
N HIS A 181 -34.69 -1.78 -15.60
CA HIS A 181 -34.76 -0.33 -15.74
C HIS A 181 -33.36 0.25 -16.00
N THR A 182 -33.25 1.15 -16.99
CA THR A 182 -31.97 1.80 -17.30
C THR A 182 -31.57 2.76 -16.19
N LEU A 183 -30.36 2.57 -15.68
CA LEU A 183 -29.75 3.43 -14.68
C LEU A 183 -29.24 4.71 -15.33
N LYS A 184 -29.98 5.81 -15.18
CA LYS A 184 -29.64 7.09 -15.81
C LYS A 184 -28.28 7.63 -15.35
N ILE A 185 -27.36 7.89 -16.27
CA ILE A 185 -26.05 8.50 -15.99
C ILE A 185 -26.02 9.94 -16.54
N ASP A 186 -26.72 10.84 -15.86
CA ASP A 186 -26.63 12.26 -16.17
C ASP A 186 -25.38 12.90 -15.57
N ILE A 187 -25.10 14.15 -15.99
CA ILE A 187 -23.92 14.88 -15.55
C ILE A 187 -23.91 15.09 -14.02
N ALA A 188 -25.08 15.30 -13.41
CA ALA A 188 -25.20 15.51 -11.97
C ALA A 188 -24.82 14.24 -11.20
N TYR A 189 -25.30 13.08 -11.63
CA TYR A 189 -24.90 11.80 -11.07
C TYR A 189 -23.39 11.56 -11.22
N TYR A 190 -22.84 11.79 -12.42
CA TYR A 190 -21.40 11.65 -12.66
C TYR A 190 -20.56 12.54 -11.72
N LYS A 191 -20.89 13.83 -11.61
CA LYS A 191 -20.18 14.77 -10.73
C LYS A 191 -20.24 14.33 -9.27
N ARG A 192 -21.41 13.88 -8.80
CA ARG A 192 -21.56 13.34 -7.45
C ARG A 192 -20.66 12.12 -7.21
N CYS A 193 -20.59 11.20 -8.18
CA CYS A 193 -19.71 10.03 -8.10
C CYS A 193 -18.24 10.44 -7.96
N MET A 194 -17.79 11.40 -8.77
CA MET A 194 -16.42 11.91 -8.72
C MET A 194 -16.09 12.54 -7.36
N THR A 195 -16.97 13.39 -6.85
CA THR A 195 -16.79 14.01 -5.52
C THR A 195 -16.73 12.96 -4.42
N CYS A 196 -17.71 12.05 -4.37
CA CYS A 196 -17.77 11.01 -3.35
C CYS A 196 -16.50 10.13 -3.33
N LEU A 197 -16.01 9.72 -4.50
CA LEU A 197 -14.81 8.87 -4.61
C LEU A 197 -13.53 9.63 -4.24
N ARG A 198 -13.40 10.92 -4.58
CA ARG A 198 -12.27 11.75 -4.14
C ARG A 198 -12.25 11.95 -2.63
N ASP A 199 -13.39 12.38 -2.07
CA ASP A 199 -13.54 12.62 -0.64
C ASP A 199 -13.24 11.35 0.15
N PHE A 200 -13.66 10.19 -0.37
CA PHE A 200 -13.33 8.91 0.20
C PHE A 200 -11.84 8.60 0.19
N LEU A 201 -11.14 8.77 -0.94
CA LEU A 201 -9.69 8.56 -1.01
C LEU A 201 -8.93 9.51 -0.08
N ASP A 202 -9.35 10.77 -0.01
CA ASP A 202 -8.79 11.75 0.93
C ASP A 202 -9.03 11.36 2.38
N LYS A 203 -10.24 10.87 2.71
CA LYS A 203 -10.57 10.38 4.05
C LYS A 203 -9.70 9.19 4.45
N ILE A 204 -9.49 8.23 3.54
CA ILE A 204 -8.58 7.10 3.79
C ILE A 204 -7.17 7.61 4.05
N ASN A 205 -6.59 8.41 3.14
CA ASN A 205 -5.23 8.90 3.24
C ASN A 205 -5.00 9.75 4.51
N PHE A 206 -5.97 10.60 4.84
CA PHE A 206 -5.96 11.40 6.06
C PHE A 206 -5.91 10.51 7.32
N ASN A 207 -6.71 9.45 7.35
CA ASN A 207 -6.80 8.54 8.49
C ASN A 207 -5.65 7.52 8.59
N ILE A 208 -4.72 7.46 7.62
CA ILE A 208 -3.54 6.59 7.73
C ILE A 208 -2.74 6.94 9.00
N PRO A 209 -2.38 5.95 9.84
CA PRO A 209 -1.67 6.17 11.09
C PRO A 209 -0.36 6.91 10.95
N VAL A 210 -0.05 7.69 11.99
CA VAL A 210 1.25 8.36 12.15
C VAL A 210 2.40 7.36 12.10
N SER A 211 2.24 6.16 12.67
CA SER A 211 3.24 5.09 12.62
C SER A 211 3.63 4.70 11.19
N ILE A 212 2.69 4.70 10.25
CA ILE A 212 2.96 4.45 8.82
C ILE A 212 3.55 5.71 8.19
N LYS A 213 2.98 6.89 8.44
CA LYS A 213 3.43 8.18 7.87
C LYS A 213 4.86 8.55 8.24
N GLU A 214 5.24 8.26 9.48
CA GLU A 214 6.56 8.52 10.08
C GLU A 214 7.52 7.33 9.98
N SER A 215 7.14 6.24 9.29
CA SER A 215 8.06 5.18 8.87
C SER A 215 9.02 5.72 7.80
N LYS A 216 9.97 6.53 8.24
CA LYS A 216 10.94 7.24 7.42
C LYS A 216 12.29 6.54 7.51
N LYS A 217 13.15 6.75 6.50
CA LYS A 217 14.46 6.09 6.37
C LYS A 217 15.27 6.15 7.67
N ALA A 218 15.38 7.32 8.32
CA ALA A 218 16.16 7.46 9.55
C ALA A 218 15.61 6.63 10.73
N SER A 219 14.29 6.62 10.93
CA SER A 219 13.63 5.82 11.97
C SER A 219 13.81 4.32 11.73
N ILE A 220 13.64 3.88 10.48
CA ILE A 220 13.81 2.47 10.10
C ILE A 220 15.27 2.03 10.23
N PHE A 221 16.22 2.88 9.81
CA PHE A 221 17.64 2.64 9.98
C PHE A 221 18.04 2.52 11.46
N LYS A 222 17.49 3.40 12.33
CA LYS A 222 17.68 3.29 13.78
C LYS A 222 17.12 1.98 14.33
N GLN A 223 15.89 1.60 13.98
CA GLN A 223 15.29 0.33 14.41
C GLN A 223 16.10 -0.89 13.95
N MET A 224 16.63 -0.86 12.72
CA MET A 224 17.53 -1.88 12.20
C MET A 224 18.79 -1.97 13.07
N TRP A 225 19.48 -0.85 13.33
CA TRP A 225 20.66 -0.82 14.19
C TRP A 225 20.36 -1.38 15.58
N GLU A 226 19.29 -0.88 16.20
CA GLU A 226 18.89 -1.24 17.56
C GLU A 226 18.57 -2.73 17.72
N SER A 227 18.18 -3.37 16.63
CA SER A 227 17.88 -4.80 16.56
C SER A 227 19.12 -5.68 16.38
N THR A 228 20.28 -5.12 16.03
CA THR A 228 21.53 -5.89 15.85
C THR A 228 22.31 -6.08 17.15
N CYS A 229 23.28 -6.99 17.12
CA CYS A 229 24.26 -7.17 18.18
C CYS A 229 25.06 -5.89 18.51
N LEU A 230 25.26 -4.98 17.54
CA LEU A 230 26.01 -3.75 17.74
C LEU A 230 25.38 -2.86 18.81
N ASN A 231 24.05 -2.77 18.89
CA ASN A 231 23.35 -1.92 19.85
C ASN A 231 23.55 -2.33 21.32
N ARG A 232 24.02 -3.55 21.58
CA ARG A 232 24.41 -3.97 22.94
C ARG A 232 25.72 -3.33 23.38
N ARG A 233 26.60 -3.00 22.42
CA ARG A 233 27.93 -2.42 22.67
C ARG A 233 27.97 -0.92 22.42
N ILE A 234 27.39 -0.49 21.29
CA ILE A 234 27.40 0.89 20.82
C ILE A 234 25.95 1.28 20.56
N LYS A 235 25.40 2.10 21.46
CA LYS A 235 24.06 2.67 21.27
C LYS A 235 24.01 3.48 19.99
N PHE A 236 22.84 3.51 19.36
CA PHE A 236 22.64 4.21 18.08
C PHE A 236 23.18 5.64 18.14
N GLU A 237 22.85 6.38 19.20
CA GLU A 237 23.21 7.78 19.40
C GLU A 237 24.73 8.01 19.58
N LYS A 238 25.51 6.95 19.81
CA LYS A 238 26.97 7.02 19.86
C LYS A 238 27.62 6.78 18.50
N ALA A 239 26.92 6.09 17.59
CA ALA A 239 27.42 5.71 16.28
C ALA A 239 26.84 6.58 15.15
N TRP A 240 25.66 7.15 15.36
CA TRP A 240 24.88 7.84 14.36
C TRP A 240 24.13 9.03 14.95
N GLU A 241 23.98 10.07 14.14
CA GLU A 241 23.17 11.24 14.41
C GLU A 241 22.02 11.30 13.39
N ILE A 242 20.78 11.47 13.86
CA ILE A 242 19.63 11.74 12.98
C ILE A 242 19.59 13.26 12.75
N ILE A 243 19.85 13.69 11.51
CA ILE A 243 19.75 15.09 11.12
C ILE A 243 18.30 15.45 10.85
N ASP A 244 17.60 14.60 10.09
CA ASP A 244 16.18 14.70 9.85
C ASP A 244 15.59 13.31 9.51
N SER A 245 14.29 13.25 9.23
CA SER A 245 13.58 11.99 8.96
C SER A 245 14.15 11.17 7.79
N SER A 246 14.85 11.83 6.87
CA SER A 246 15.41 11.28 5.64
C SER A 246 16.93 11.22 5.62
N LEU A 247 17.63 11.66 6.68
CA LEU A 247 19.10 11.74 6.75
C LEU A 247 19.66 11.31 8.12
N VAL A 248 20.61 10.38 8.08
CA VAL A 248 21.47 10.02 9.23
C VAL A 248 22.93 10.31 8.89
N ARG A 249 23.76 10.62 9.88
CA ARG A 249 25.21 10.81 9.71
C ARG A 249 26.00 9.92 10.67
N PRO A 250 27.11 9.31 10.23
CA PRO A 250 27.98 8.56 11.14
C PRO A 250 28.71 9.52 12.09
N ILE A 251 28.86 9.08 13.33
CA ILE A 251 29.77 9.68 14.32
C ILE A 251 31.07 8.87 14.25
N ASP A 252 32.24 9.53 14.27
CA ASP A 252 33.52 8.82 14.21
C ASP A 252 33.72 7.93 15.44
N ILE A 253 33.55 6.63 15.22
CA ILE A 253 33.72 5.57 16.22
C ILE A 253 34.83 4.59 15.85
N ASP A 254 35.42 4.73 14.66
CA ASP A 254 36.38 3.77 14.09
C ASP A 254 37.64 3.70 14.95
N ASN A 255 38.05 4.83 15.52
CA ASN A 255 39.21 4.93 16.41
C ASN A 255 38.88 4.67 17.89
N THR A 256 37.59 4.63 18.24
CA THR A 256 37.14 4.57 19.64
C THR A 256 36.75 3.16 20.07
N TYR A 257 36.28 2.32 19.15
CA TYR A 257 35.77 0.98 19.45
C TYR A 257 36.45 -0.10 18.63
N GLY A 258 36.90 -1.16 19.30
CA GLY A 258 37.37 -2.38 18.64
C GLY A 258 36.20 -3.28 18.21
N PHE A 259 36.07 -3.53 16.91
CA PHE A 259 35.12 -4.48 16.34
C PHE A 259 35.79 -5.84 16.12
N SER A 260 35.08 -6.93 16.44
CA SER A 260 35.42 -8.23 15.85
C SER A 260 35.14 -8.22 14.34
N SER A 261 35.70 -9.16 13.59
CA SER A 261 35.46 -9.24 12.14
C SER A 261 33.96 -9.35 11.78
N SER A 262 33.18 -10.13 12.54
CA SER A 262 31.74 -10.25 12.32
C SER A 262 30.96 -8.97 12.64
N GLU A 263 31.37 -8.22 13.66
CA GLU A 263 30.72 -6.95 14.01
C GLU A 263 31.09 -5.84 13.03
N LEU A 264 32.32 -5.87 12.51
CA LEU A 264 32.78 -4.95 11.48
C LEU A 264 31.94 -5.10 10.21
N GLU A 265 31.59 -6.32 9.80
CA GLU A 265 30.70 -6.53 8.65
C GLU A 265 29.27 -6.01 8.89
N VAL A 266 28.73 -6.14 10.10
CA VAL A 266 27.44 -5.51 10.46
C VAL A 266 27.54 -3.99 10.40
N TYR A 267 28.62 -3.41 10.92
CA TYR A 267 28.82 -1.97 10.87
C TYR A 267 29.01 -1.47 9.43
N ASN A 268 29.78 -2.20 8.62
CA ASN A 268 29.96 -1.93 7.18
C ASN A 268 28.64 -1.99 6.43
N LEU A 269 27.70 -2.84 6.82
CA LEU A 269 26.35 -2.85 6.23
C LEU A 269 25.63 -1.52 6.46
N PHE A 270 25.65 -0.98 7.69
CA PHE A 270 25.05 0.33 7.95
C PHE A 270 25.79 1.47 7.26
N ARG A 271 27.13 1.39 7.14
CA ARG A 271 27.91 2.35 6.35
C ARG A 271 27.58 2.27 4.85
N GLN A 272 27.35 1.06 4.32
CA GLN A 272 26.93 0.84 2.94
C GLN A 272 25.52 1.41 2.69
N MET A 273 24.59 1.24 3.63
CA MET A 273 23.28 1.89 3.60
C MET A 273 23.38 3.41 3.59
N TYR A 274 24.36 3.98 4.31
CA TYR A 274 24.55 5.43 4.38
C TYR A 274 25.03 6.03 3.06
N ASN A 275 26.16 5.57 2.48
CA ASN A 275 26.75 6.24 1.31
C ASN A 275 27.03 5.33 0.10
N GLY A 276 26.70 4.04 0.16
CA GLY A 276 26.93 3.05 -0.90
C GLY A 276 28.41 2.75 -1.21
N SER A 277 29.38 3.50 -0.69
CA SER A 277 30.80 3.37 -1.02
C SER A 277 31.50 2.30 -0.19
N TYR A 278 30.91 1.89 0.94
CA TYR A 278 31.45 0.81 1.76
C TYR A 278 31.02 -0.55 1.19
N LYS A 279 31.98 -1.46 1.09
CA LYS A 279 31.73 -2.82 0.64
C LYS A 279 31.58 -3.73 1.85
N VAL A 280 30.43 -4.41 1.93
CA VAL A 280 30.22 -5.55 2.82
C VAL A 280 30.68 -6.81 2.09
N ASP A 281 31.45 -7.65 2.76
CA ASP A 281 31.68 -9.01 2.28
C ASP A 281 30.48 -9.88 2.67
N PHE A 282 29.48 -9.92 1.80
CA PHE A 282 28.26 -10.71 2.05
C PHE A 282 28.54 -12.22 2.15
N THR A 283 29.64 -12.72 1.59
CA THR A 283 30.04 -14.13 1.75
C THR A 283 30.44 -14.38 3.19
N LEU A 284 31.31 -13.54 3.75
CA LEU A 284 31.69 -13.60 5.15
C LEU A 284 30.49 -13.32 6.07
N TYR A 285 29.70 -12.30 5.75
CA TYR A 285 28.52 -11.89 6.52
C TYR A 285 27.54 -13.06 6.70
N PHE A 286 27.09 -13.65 5.60
CA PHE A 286 26.11 -14.75 5.63
C PHE A 286 26.74 -16.09 6.06
N GLY A 287 28.06 -16.25 5.93
CA GLY A 287 28.77 -17.38 6.54
C GLY A 287 28.80 -17.32 8.07
N LYS A 288 28.71 -16.12 8.68
CA LYS A 288 28.71 -15.93 10.14
C LYS A 288 27.30 -15.82 10.73
N TRP A 289 26.42 -15.06 10.10
CA TRP A 289 25.07 -14.78 10.60
C TRP A 289 24.07 -15.73 9.97
N LYS A 290 23.48 -16.62 10.79
CA LYS A 290 22.50 -17.62 10.32
C LYS A 290 21.15 -16.97 10.00
N PRO A 291 20.29 -17.60 9.16
CA PRO A 291 18.99 -17.05 8.78
C PRO A 291 18.07 -16.62 9.94
N GLN A 292 18.22 -17.23 11.11
CA GLN A 292 17.42 -16.93 12.30
C GLN A 292 17.87 -15.67 13.06
N THR A 293 19.05 -15.12 12.77
CA THR A 293 19.58 -13.95 13.50
C THR A 293 19.02 -12.64 12.92
N ASN A 294 19.10 -11.57 13.71
CA ASN A 294 18.58 -10.27 13.31
C ASN A 294 19.45 -9.66 12.20
N GLU A 295 20.77 -9.86 12.28
CA GLU A 295 21.77 -9.38 11.33
C GLU A 295 21.51 -9.93 9.93
N TYR A 296 21.24 -11.23 9.82
CA TYR A 296 20.90 -11.85 8.54
C TYR A 296 19.61 -11.26 7.98
N GLN A 297 18.55 -11.21 8.79
CA GLN A 297 17.24 -10.75 8.35
C GLN A 297 17.25 -9.28 7.89
N ILE A 298 17.99 -8.42 8.60
CA ILE A 298 18.18 -7.01 8.24
C ILE A 298 18.94 -6.87 6.93
N ALA A 299 20.02 -7.62 6.76
CA ALA A 299 20.82 -7.60 5.53
C ALA A 299 19.99 -8.04 4.31
N ILE A 300 19.28 -9.17 4.42
CA ILE A 300 18.37 -9.64 3.37
C ILE A 300 17.26 -8.63 3.11
N SER A 301 16.64 -8.08 4.16
CA SER A 301 15.58 -7.09 4.02
C SER A 301 16.04 -5.89 3.20
N TRP A 302 17.23 -5.36 3.50
CA TRP A 302 17.80 -4.23 2.80
C TRP A 302 18.28 -4.57 1.39
N LEU A 303 18.91 -5.73 1.16
CA LEU A 303 19.31 -6.16 -0.18
C LEU A 303 18.11 -6.22 -1.14
N GLU A 304 16.97 -6.70 -0.64
CA GLU A 304 15.72 -6.78 -1.40
C GLU A 304 15.04 -5.42 -1.60
N ASN A 305 15.29 -4.48 -0.68
CA ASN A 305 14.62 -3.18 -0.64
C ASN A 305 15.58 -2.08 -0.22
N GLN A 306 16.57 -1.88 -1.08
CA GLN A 306 17.65 -0.94 -0.81
C GLN A 306 17.10 0.47 -0.67
N PHE A 307 17.55 1.14 0.38
CA PHE A 307 17.44 2.58 0.50
C PHE A 307 18.80 3.14 0.91
N PHE A 308 19.03 4.37 0.48
CA PHE A 308 20.22 5.14 0.75
C PHE A 308 19.82 6.51 1.27
N PHE A 309 20.77 7.19 1.91
CA PHE A 309 20.62 8.54 2.45
C PHE A 309 21.18 9.58 1.49
#